data_AF-A0A815UPQ1-F1
#
_entry.id   AF-A0A815UPQ1-F1
#
_cell.length_a   1.000
_cell.length_b   1.000
_cell.length_c   1.000
_cell.angle_alpha   90.00
_cell.angle_beta   90.00
_cell.angle_gamma   90.00
#
_symmetry.space_group_name_H-M   'P 1'
#
loop_
_entity.id
_entity.type
_entity.pdbx_description
1 polymer ?
#
loop_
_entity_poly.entity_id
_entity_poly.type
_entity_poly.pdbx_seq_one_letter_code
_entity_poly.pdbx_strand_id
1 'polypeptide(L)'
;MIPSQPVNAFVRSSAIIQNQLINPFDRAIEVAPASFDSKPTAIPMIDSKEPFVLPFKGNIKAEGTSIPMLTSATGPPGSSGVSFPAVYHKGIMGIAIKPNIADSYNIKNYGKYEIKIFDPNTKNFLTSTVVDLVPENEICMPKKFIIRDSVNKILNGVSILVSFNNRVVFTGTTDSTGTIIIPSTLQRNCYDVEINPHNVQYQSSKFRMISFENRRIESSTHFVCRQMQDDQLEIVLKWGSNAKDLDSHLFVSDGRHIFYKRKSDTNASLDCDVTSGNGPETIKVKLEPKLKYVYAVHRYSKEEQLTKSGAIVTFNSGGVSNTLPHRIVQIPVINRPEANFWVVCQIDGSTKNIKFFEDKFENHNNYESNKLGEEYFYS
;
A
#
# COMPACT_ATOMS: atom_id res chain seq x y z
N MET A 1 48.23 -48.98 -2.41
CA MET A 1 47.38 -50.19 -2.43
C MET A 1 46.66 -50.25 -1.08
N ILE A 2 45.32 -50.26 -1.08
CA ILE A 2 44.40 -50.60 0.05
C ILE A 2 44.32 -49.50 1.17
N PRO A 3 43.20 -49.27 1.91
CA PRO A 3 41.87 -48.74 1.51
C PRO A 3 41.16 -47.83 2.59
N SER A 4 39.91 -47.43 2.28
CA SER A 4 38.70 -47.30 3.15
C SER A 4 38.59 -46.30 4.34
N GLN A 5 37.73 -45.29 4.13
CA GLN A 5 36.44 -44.99 4.82
C GLN A 5 36.33 -44.73 6.36
N PRO A 6 35.27 -44.00 6.80
CA PRO A 6 35.31 -42.99 7.86
C PRO A 6 34.84 -43.47 9.24
N VAL A 7 35.21 -42.74 10.30
CA VAL A 7 34.75 -42.98 11.67
C VAL A 7 33.87 -41.82 12.15
N ASN A 8 32.62 -42.15 12.46
CA ASN A 8 31.69 -41.37 13.28
C ASN A 8 32.31 -41.02 14.64
N ALA A 9 32.16 -39.77 15.08
CA ALA A 9 32.26 -39.45 16.50
C ALA A 9 31.21 -38.40 16.88
N PHE A 10 30.11 -38.91 17.46
CA PHE A 10 29.26 -38.18 18.37
C PHE A 10 30.10 -37.53 19.47
N VAL A 11 29.93 -36.23 19.71
CA VAL A 11 30.26 -35.61 20.99
C VAL A 11 28.96 -35.14 21.63
N ARG A 12 28.63 -35.78 22.74
CA ARG A 12 27.61 -35.33 23.70
C ARG A 12 28.02 -33.99 24.28
N SER A 13 27.08 -33.06 24.41
CA SER A 13 27.14 -32.06 25.47
C SER A 13 25.79 -31.97 26.18
N SER A 14 25.93 -31.81 27.49
CA SER A 14 25.01 -31.88 28.61
C SER A 14 23.77 -30.98 28.52
N ALA A 15 22.64 -31.54 28.96
CA ALA A 15 21.46 -30.79 29.36
C ALA A 15 21.76 -29.92 30.58
N ILE A 16 21.56 -28.59 30.49
CA ILE A 16 20.79 -27.73 31.42
C ILE A 16 20.49 -26.41 30.66
N ILE A 17 19.43 -26.37 29.85
CA ILE A 17 18.57 -25.18 29.64
C ILE A 17 17.17 -25.72 29.37
N GLN A 18 16.44 -26.05 30.43
CA GLN A 18 15.00 -26.28 30.35
C GLN A 18 14.28 -24.95 30.55
N ASN A 19 13.31 -24.69 29.67
CA ASN A 19 12.20 -23.75 29.77
C ASN A 19 12.48 -22.26 29.46
N GLN A 20 12.43 -21.93 28.17
CA GLN A 20 11.33 -21.16 27.58
C GLN A 20 11.40 -21.26 26.04
N LEU A 21 11.18 -22.47 25.51
CA LEU A 21 10.76 -22.63 24.12
C LEU A 21 9.29 -22.22 24.06
N ILE A 22 9.02 -20.97 23.69
CA ILE A 22 7.70 -20.58 23.20
C ILE A 22 7.48 -21.42 21.94
N ASN A 23 6.49 -22.31 22.02
CA ASN A 23 6.13 -23.31 21.02
C ASN A 23 6.02 -22.67 19.61
N PRO A 24 6.82 -23.06 18.60
CA PRO A 24 6.84 -22.37 17.30
C PRO A 24 5.67 -22.71 16.34
N PHE A 25 4.61 -23.40 16.79
CA PHE A 25 3.58 -23.96 15.89
C PHE A 25 2.11 -23.66 16.25
N ASP A 26 1.79 -22.52 16.87
CA ASP A 26 0.38 -22.14 17.16
C ASP A 26 -0.32 -21.40 15.99
N ARG A 27 0.17 -21.52 14.74
CA ARG A 27 -0.33 -20.71 13.59
C ARG A 27 -0.54 -21.49 12.29
N ALA A 28 -1.23 -22.63 12.36
CA ALA A 28 -1.63 -23.40 11.18
C ALA A 28 -2.98 -22.91 10.64
N ILE A 29 -3.03 -22.56 9.36
CA ILE A 29 -4.25 -22.20 8.65
C ILE A 29 -4.55 -23.26 7.60
N GLU A 30 -5.76 -23.84 7.67
CA GLU A 30 -6.28 -24.75 6.66
C GLU A 30 -6.98 -23.97 5.55
N VAL A 31 -6.57 -24.23 4.31
CA VAL A 31 -7.19 -23.67 3.13
C VAL A 31 -7.78 -24.82 2.31
N ALA A 32 -9.11 -24.89 2.28
CA ALA A 32 -9.85 -25.80 1.41
C ALA A 32 -10.29 -25.04 0.14
N PRO A 33 -10.01 -25.56 -1.07
CA PRO A 33 -10.57 -25.04 -2.29
C PRO A 33 -12.09 -25.36 -2.36
N ALA A 34 -12.92 -24.50 -2.95
CA ALA A 34 -14.38 -24.71 -3.04
C ALA A 34 -14.77 -25.66 -4.19
N SER A 35 -15.89 -26.38 -4.04
CA SER A 35 -16.41 -27.29 -5.06
C SER A 35 -16.97 -26.54 -6.28
N PHE A 36 -17.05 -27.24 -7.42
CA PHE A 36 -17.45 -26.74 -8.74
C PHE A 36 -18.86 -26.13 -8.84
N ASP A 37 -19.68 -26.16 -7.78
CA ASP A 37 -21.13 -25.87 -7.83
C ASP A 37 -21.57 -24.53 -7.22
N SER A 38 -20.66 -23.70 -6.67
CA SER A 38 -21.05 -22.40 -6.12
C SER A 38 -21.08 -21.30 -7.19
N LYS A 39 -22.19 -20.57 -7.30
CA LYS A 39 -22.33 -19.42 -8.21
C LYS A 39 -21.21 -18.39 -7.95
N PRO A 40 -20.59 -17.82 -9.01
CA PRO A 40 -19.45 -16.92 -8.89
C PRO A 40 -19.89 -15.60 -8.26
N THR A 41 -19.45 -15.35 -7.03
CA THR A 41 -19.51 -13.99 -6.45
C THR A 41 -18.19 -13.32 -6.83
N ALA A 42 -18.28 -12.16 -7.52
CA ALA A 42 -17.22 -11.32 -8.05
C ALA A 42 -15.76 -11.78 -7.81
N ILE A 43 -15.12 -12.26 -8.88
CA ILE A 43 -13.71 -12.65 -8.93
C ILE A 43 -12.84 -11.40 -8.73
N PRO A 44 -11.97 -11.32 -7.71
CA PRO A 44 -10.84 -10.41 -7.75
C PRO A 44 -9.89 -10.97 -8.81
N MET A 45 -9.70 -10.23 -9.90
CA MET A 45 -8.58 -10.45 -10.79
C MET A 45 -7.31 -10.51 -9.91
N ILE A 46 -6.48 -11.56 -10.02
CA ILE A 46 -5.25 -11.63 -9.22
C ILE A 46 -4.33 -10.54 -9.74
N ASP A 47 -4.43 -9.38 -9.11
CA ASP A 47 -3.56 -8.30 -9.45
C ASP A 47 -2.19 -8.49 -8.80
N SER A 48 -1.18 -8.15 -9.57
CA SER A 48 0.15 -8.75 -9.61
C SER A 48 1.13 -8.22 -8.55
N LYS A 49 0.62 -8.04 -7.31
CA LYS A 49 1.48 -8.19 -6.13
C LYS A 49 1.83 -9.67 -6.11
N GLU A 50 3.03 -10.01 -6.60
CA GLU A 50 3.43 -11.38 -6.96
C GLU A 50 2.84 -12.42 -5.98
N PRO A 51 1.85 -13.24 -6.41
CA PRO A 51 1.28 -14.24 -5.53
C PRO A 51 2.35 -15.26 -5.17
N PHE A 52 2.29 -15.83 -3.98
CA PHE A 52 3.10 -17.01 -3.68
C PHE A 52 2.60 -18.15 -4.56
N VAL A 53 3.43 -18.57 -5.52
CA VAL A 53 3.12 -19.67 -6.44
C VAL A 53 3.72 -20.94 -5.88
N LEU A 54 2.86 -21.91 -5.60
CA LEU A 54 3.30 -23.27 -5.27
C LEU A 54 3.17 -24.15 -6.51
N PRO A 55 4.28 -24.71 -7.04
CA PRO A 55 4.22 -25.66 -8.13
C PRO A 55 3.56 -26.95 -7.63
N PHE A 56 2.56 -27.46 -8.36
CA PHE A 56 1.97 -28.75 -8.05
C PHE A 56 2.94 -29.90 -8.37
N LYS A 57 3.06 -30.86 -7.46
CA LYS A 57 3.62 -32.19 -7.75
C LYS A 57 2.47 -33.20 -7.88
N GLY A 58 1.86 -33.27 -9.06
CA GLY A 58 0.84 -34.29 -9.35
C GLY A 58 -0.11 -33.94 -10.48
N ASN A 59 -0.59 -34.96 -11.20
CA ASN A 59 -1.56 -34.85 -12.29
C ASN A 59 -2.99 -34.70 -11.74
N ILE A 60 -3.38 -33.49 -11.34
CA ILE A 60 -4.80 -33.15 -11.17
C ILE A 60 -5.25 -32.47 -12.47
N LYS A 61 -6.06 -33.17 -13.28
CA LYS A 61 -6.71 -32.60 -14.46
C LYS A 61 -7.79 -31.60 -14.03
N ALA A 62 -7.45 -30.32 -13.96
CA ALA A 62 -8.44 -29.25 -13.92
C ALA A 62 -8.83 -28.89 -15.36
N GLU A 63 -9.72 -29.68 -15.97
CA GLU A 63 -10.43 -29.24 -17.17
C GLU A 63 -11.49 -28.22 -16.76
N GLY A 64 -11.30 -26.95 -17.12
CA GLY A 64 -12.32 -25.92 -16.92
C GLY A 64 -11.79 -24.52 -16.62
N THR A 65 -12.64 -23.53 -16.79
CA THR A 65 -12.45 -22.09 -16.56
C THR A 65 -11.88 -21.74 -15.18
N SER A 66 -11.28 -20.55 -15.04
CA SER A 66 -10.78 -20.01 -13.76
C SER A 66 -11.92 -19.96 -12.72
N ILE A 67 -11.89 -20.84 -11.72
CA ILE A 67 -12.94 -20.94 -10.68
C ILE A 67 -12.46 -20.24 -9.40
N PRO A 68 -13.23 -19.27 -8.86
CA PRO A 68 -12.94 -18.67 -7.55
C PRO A 68 -13.17 -19.68 -6.44
N MET A 69 -12.27 -19.75 -5.47
CA MET A 69 -12.38 -20.65 -4.32
C MET A 69 -12.46 -19.83 -3.04
N LEU A 70 -13.57 -19.96 -2.33
CA LEU A 70 -13.76 -19.37 -1.01
C LEU A 70 -12.92 -20.19 -0.02
N THR A 71 -11.96 -19.56 0.65
CA THR A 71 -11.12 -20.20 1.66
C THR A 71 -11.52 -19.67 3.03
N SER A 72 -11.97 -20.57 3.93
CA SER A 72 -12.20 -20.23 5.33
C SER A 72 -10.93 -20.51 6.12
N ALA A 73 -10.28 -19.45 6.61
CA ALA A 73 -9.11 -19.53 7.46
C ALA A 73 -9.41 -18.90 8.81
N THR A 74 -9.35 -19.67 9.90
CA THR A 74 -9.17 -19.12 11.24
C THR A 74 -7.67 -19.04 11.50
N GLY A 75 -7.14 -17.82 11.58
CA GLY A 75 -5.75 -17.61 11.98
C GLY A 75 -5.51 -17.89 13.47
N PRO A 76 -4.27 -17.72 13.98
CA PRO A 76 -3.94 -17.90 15.39
C PRO A 76 -4.90 -17.18 16.35
N PRO A 77 -4.95 -17.60 17.63
CA PRO A 77 -5.75 -16.93 18.65
C PRO A 77 -5.46 -15.41 18.66
N GLY A 78 -6.39 -14.61 18.12
CA GLY A 78 -6.28 -13.15 18.02
C GLY A 78 -6.02 -12.54 16.64
N SER A 79 -5.82 -13.32 15.57
CA SER A 79 -5.80 -12.80 14.19
C SER A 79 -7.18 -12.99 13.52
N SER A 80 -8.17 -12.21 13.95
CA SER A 80 -9.53 -12.30 13.41
C SER A 80 -9.68 -11.69 12.01
N GLY A 81 -8.59 -11.25 11.37
CA GLY A 81 -8.65 -10.38 10.19
C GLY A 81 -7.68 -10.71 9.06
N VAL A 82 -7.07 -11.90 9.00
CA VAL A 82 -6.23 -12.32 7.86
C VAL A 82 -6.84 -13.52 7.18
N SER A 83 -7.01 -13.46 5.86
CA SER A 83 -7.41 -14.59 5.03
C SER A 83 -6.46 -14.77 3.86
N PHE A 84 -6.46 -15.98 3.29
CA PHE A 84 -5.58 -16.37 2.21
C PHE A 84 -6.42 -16.97 1.08
N PRO A 85 -7.16 -16.15 0.30
CA PRO A 85 -7.80 -16.61 -0.91
C PRO A 85 -6.78 -17.29 -1.84
N ALA A 86 -7.15 -18.46 -2.32
CA ALA A 86 -6.34 -19.29 -3.19
C ALA A 86 -7.08 -19.53 -4.51
N VAL A 87 -6.36 -19.52 -5.63
CA VAL A 87 -6.92 -19.78 -6.96
C VAL A 87 -5.94 -20.56 -7.81
N TYR A 88 -6.47 -21.41 -8.69
CA TYR A 88 -5.68 -22.13 -9.68
C TYR A 88 -5.19 -21.18 -10.77
N HIS A 89 -3.87 -21.08 -10.94
CA HIS A 89 -3.26 -20.19 -11.92
C HIS A 89 -2.90 -20.94 -13.20
N LYS A 90 -3.67 -20.69 -14.27
CA LYS A 90 -3.55 -21.40 -15.56
C LYS A 90 -2.20 -21.23 -16.25
N GLY A 91 -1.52 -20.10 -16.08
CA GLY A 91 -0.23 -19.83 -16.73
C GLY A 91 0.97 -20.58 -16.15
N ILE A 92 0.83 -21.23 -14.98
CA ILE A 92 1.96 -21.81 -14.25
C ILE A 92 1.67 -23.18 -13.61
N MET A 93 0.51 -23.80 -13.89
CA MET A 93 0.10 -25.09 -13.31
C MET A 93 0.29 -25.15 -11.77
N GLY A 94 -0.17 -24.10 -11.07
CA GLY A 94 0.09 -23.90 -9.64
C GLY A 94 -1.08 -23.29 -8.88
N ILE A 95 -0.96 -23.23 -7.56
CA ILE A 95 -1.87 -22.44 -6.70
C ILE A 95 -1.23 -21.09 -6.44
N ALA A 96 -1.98 -20.03 -6.73
CA ALA A 96 -1.67 -18.68 -6.31
C ALA A 96 -2.43 -18.35 -5.03
N ILE A 97 -1.73 -17.84 -4.02
CA ILE A 97 -2.32 -17.40 -2.75
C ILE A 97 -2.02 -15.92 -2.56
N LYS A 98 -3.05 -15.11 -2.28
CA LYS A 98 -2.92 -13.68 -1.98
C LYS A 98 -3.44 -13.42 -0.57
N PRO A 99 -2.63 -12.89 0.37
CA PRO A 99 -3.13 -12.51 1.68
C PRO A 99 -4.11 -11.33 1.55
N ASN A 100 -5.20 -11.39 2.30
CA ASN A 100 -6.13 -10.30 2.52
C ASN A 100 -6.13 -9.95 4.01
N ILE A 101 -5.92 -8.67 4.32
CA ILE A 101 -5.79 -8.16 5.69
C ILE A 101 -6.93 -7.16 5.92
N ALA A 102 -7.87 -7.49 6.79
CA ALA A 102 -9.04 -6.66 7.09
C ALA A 102 -8.67 -5.35 7.81
N ASP A 103 -7.65 -5.37 8.67
CA ASP A 103 -7.09 -4.19 9.31
C ASP A 103 -5.56 -4.19 9.21
N SER A 104 -5.02 -3.39 8.30
CA SER A 104 -3.58 -3.25 8.09
C SER A 104 -2.85 -2.60 9.27
N TYR A 105 -3.55 -1.98 10.23
CA TYR A 105 -2.93 -1.42 11.42
C TYR A 105 -2.97 -2.37 12.62
N ASN A 106 -3.66 -3.51 12.51
CA ASN A 106 -3.63 -4.54 13.54
C ASN A 106 -2.32 -5.33 13.46
N ILE A 107 -1.39 -5.00 14.34
CA ILE A 107 -0.05 -5.60 14.41
C ILE A 107 -0.06 -7.13 14.59
N LYS A 108 -1.16 -7.71 15.09
CA LYS A 108 -1.32 -9.17 15.26
C LYS A 108 -1.49 -9.89 13.93
N ASN A 109 -1.88 -9.18 12.87
CA ASN A 109 -2.04 -9.74 11.53
C ASN A 109 -0.69 -10.06 10.86
N TYR A 110 0.43 -9.54 11.35
CA TYR A 110 1.74 -9.72 10.75
C TYR A 110 2.60 -10.79 11.45
N GLY A 111 3.46 -11.45 10.68
CA GLY A 111 4.35 -12.53 11.08
C GLY A 111 4.20 -13.76 10.21
N LYS A 112 4.80 -14.88 10.64
CA LYS A 112 4.79 -16.15 9.90
C LYS A 112 3.46 -16.88 10.05
N TYR A 113 2.94 -17.33 8.92
CA TYR A 113 1.76 -18.19 8.79
C TYR A 113 2.16 -19.49 8.09
N GLU A 114 1.76 -20.63 8.65
CA GLU A 114 1.80 -21.90 7.94
C GLU A 114 0.47 -22.08 7.19
N ILE A 115 0.55 -22.16 5.87
CA ILE A 115 -0.61 -22.36 5.01
C ILE A 115 -0.61 -23.82 4.55
N LYS A 116 -1.65 -24.57 4.92
CA LYS A 116 -1.87 -25.95 4.50
C LYS A 116 -2.96 -25.99 3.45
N ILE A 117 -2.69 -26.66 2.34
CA ILE A 117 -3.58 -26.77 1.20
C ILE A 117 -4.06 -28.22 1.11
N PHE A 118 -5.37 -28.37 0.97
CA PHE A 118 -6.02 -29.67 0.86
C PHE A 118 -6.76 -29.81 -0.47
N ASP A 119 -6.97 -31.04 -0.92
CA ASP A 119 -7.83 -31.36 -2.04
C ASP A 119 -9.29 -31.04 -1.66
N PRO A 120 -10.04 -30.31 -2.50
CA PRO A 120 -11.36 -29.83 -2.14
C PRO A 120 -12.38 -30.95 -1.96
N ASN A 121 -12.23 -32.04 -2.72
CA ASN A 121 -13.17 -33.15 -2.80
C ASN A 121 -12.82 -34.22 -1.77
N THR A 122 -11.55 -34.61 -1.70
CA THR A 122 -11.09 -35.72 -0.86
C THR A 122 -10.65 -35.27 0.54
N LYS A 123 -10.44 -33.97 0.76
CA LYS A 123 -9.86 -33.39 1.98
C LYS A 123 -8.45 -33.90 2.30
N ASN A 124 -7.78 -34.53 1.33
CA ASN A 124 -6.41 -34.98 1.49
C ASN A 124 -5.44 -33.80 1.46
N PHE A 125 -4.42 -33.85 2.31
CA PHE A 125 -3.35 -32.87 2.31
C PHE A 125 -2.59 -32.89 0.97
N LEU A 126 -2.43 -31.73 0.34
CA LEU A 126 -1.70 -31.58 -0.92
C LEU A 126 -0.29 -31.06 -0.67
N THR A 127 -0.17 -29.93 0.04
CA THR A 127 1.10 -29.26 0.29
C THR A 127 0.96 -28.21 1.40
N SER A 128 2.08 -27.72 1.90
CA SER A 128 2.13 -26.59 2.82
C SER A 128 3.22 -25.61 2.44
N THR A 129 3.04 -24.34 2.81
CA THR A 129 4.06 -23.30 2.68
C THR A 129 4.05 -22.39 3.89
N VAL A 130 5.14 -21.65 4.09
CA VAL A 130 5.22 -20.60 5.10
C VAL A 130 5.20 -19.25 4.40
N VAL A 131 4.26 -18.39 4.78
CA VAL A 131 4.20 -16.99 4.34
C VAL A 131 4.55 -16.10 5.52
N ASP A 132 5.59 -15.28 5.37
CA ASP A 132 5.94 -14.25 6.35
C ASP A 132 5.25 -12.94 5.95
N LEU A 133 4.13 -12.64 6.62
CA LEU A 133 3.34 -11.45 6.32
C LEU A 133 3.93 -10.25 7.04
N VAL A 134 4.38 -9.26 6.28
CA VAL A 134 4.99 -8.04 6.80
C VAL A 134 4.15 -6.81 6.43
N PRO A 135 4.10 -5.77 7.29
CA PRO A 135 3.38 -4.53 7.00
C PRO A 135 3.95 -3.85 5.77
N GLU A 136 3.10 -3.16 5.00
CA GLU A 136 3.52 -2.37 3.85
C GLU A 136 4.44 -1.22 4.28
N ASN A 137 5.30 -0.76 3.38
CA ASN A 137 6.33 0.22 3.70
C ASN A 137 5.73 1.52 4.27
N GLU A 138 4.61 1.96 3.73
CA GLU A 138 3.95 3.24 3.94
C GLU A 138 3.40 3.35 5.36
N ILE A 139 3.01 2.21 5.92
CA ILE A 139 2.55 2.11 7.31
C ILE A 139 3.67 1.68 8.25
N CYS A 140 4.90 1.43 7.77
CA CYS A 140 6.04 1.14 8.62
C CYS A 140 6.68 2.41 9.17
N MET A 141 6.89 2.45 10.49
CA MET A 141 7.57 3.54 11.18
C MET A 141 9.01 3.70 10.62
N PRO A 142 9.38 4.86 10.07
CA PRO A 142 10.72 5.07 9.53
C PRO A 142 11.76 5.25 10.65
N LYS A 143 13.04 5.27 10.27
CA LYS A 143 14.12 5.71 11.17
C LYS A 143 14.11 7.21 11.38
N LYS A 144 13.71 7.98 10.36
CA LYS A 144 13.51 9.42 10.45
C LYS A 144 12.35 9.89 9.60
N PHE A 145 11.65 10.92 10.07
CA PHE A 145 10.76 11.70 9.22
C PHE A 145 11.50 12.90 8.65
N ILE A 146 11.14 13.26 7.42
CA ILE A 146 11.50 14.52 6.78
C ILE A 146 10.19 15.28 6.59
N ILE A 147 10.05 16.43 7.24
CA ILE A 147 8.82 17.21 7.23
C ILE A 147 8.98 18.41 6.30
N ARG A 148 8.07 18.49 5.34
CA ARG A 148 8.01 19.56 4.36
C ARG A 148 6.58 20.04 4.19
N ASP A 149 6.37 21.22 3.61
CA ASP A 149 5.04 21.57 3.12
C ASP A 149 4.79 21.00 1.71
N SER A 150 3.55 21.15 1.24
CA SER A 150 3.11 20.63 -0.06
C SER A 150 3.97 21.09 -1.25
N VAL A 151 4.63 22.24 -1.14
CA VAL A 151 5.50 22.81 -2.20
C VAL A 151 6.98 22.48 -1.95
N ASN A 152 7.25 21.43 -1.18
CA ASN A 152 8.58 20.92 -0.83
C ASN A 152 9.43 21.84 0.07
N LYS A 153 8.84 22.86 0.71
CA LYS A 153 9.56 23.74 1.64
C LYS A 153 9.90 23.00 2.93
N ILE A 154 11.14 23.16 3.41
CA ILE A 154 11.60 22.61 4.70
C ILE A 154 10.82 23.25 5.86
N LEU A 155 10.32 22.43 6.79
CA LEU A 155 9.68 22.89 8.01
C LEU A 155 10.53 22.53 9.24
N ASN A 156 11.18 23.54 9.82
CA ASN A 156 11.98 23.46 11.06
C ASN A 156 11.06 23.65 12.28
N GLY A 157 11.38 22.95 13.37
CA GLY A 157 10.73 23.08 14.66
C GLY A 157 9.38 22.37 14.75
N VAL A 158 8.93 21.67 13.70
CA VAL A 158 7.66 20.95 13.73
C VAL A 158 7.72 19.86 14.80
N SER A 159 6.75 19.87 15.71
CA SER A 159 6.65 18.89 16.79
C SER A 159 6.07 17.58 16.27
N ILE A 160 6.67 16.46 16.65
CA ILE A 160 6.12 15.12 16.45
C ILE A 160 5.87 14.47 17.80
N LEU A 161 4.68 13.91 17.96
CA LEU A 161 4.29 13.09 19.11
C LEU A 161 3.99 11.69 18.60
N VAL A 162 4.58 10.69 19.24
CA VAL A 162 4.27 9.29 18.99
C VAL A 162 3.64 8.72 20.26
N SER A 163 2.46 8.15 20.12
CA SER A 163 1.65 7.65 21.23
C SER A 163 1.32 6.17 21.06
N PHE A 164 1.28 5.45 22.18
CA PHE A 164 0.82 4.08 22.28
C PHE A 164 -0.22 3.98 23.39
N ASN A 165 -1.41 3.41 23.09
CA ASN A 165 -2.54 3.32 24.02
C ASN A 165 -2.86 4.68 24.71
N ASN A 166 -2.96 5.75 23.91
CA ASN A 166 -3.20 7.13 24.37
C ASN A 166 -2.14 7.71 25.33
N ARG A 167 -0.95 7.10 25.41
CA ARG A 167 0.20 7.64 26.15
C ARG A 167 1.29 8.04 25.19
N VAL A 168 1.78 9.26 25.31
CA VAL A 168 2.92 9.73 24.53
C VAL A 168 4.17 8.97 24.98
N VAL A 169 4.79 8.25 24.05
CA VAL A 169 6.01 7.46 24.26
C VAL A 169 7.25 8.13 23.68
N PHE A 170 7.06 9.10 22.77
CA PHE A 170 8.14 9.90 22.21
C PHE A 170 7.61 11.27 21.78
N THR A 171 8.45 12.29 21.98
CA THR A 171 8.28 13.63 21.44
C THR A 171 9.59 14.11 20.85
N GLY A 172 9.53 14.87 19.76
CA GLY A 172 10.67 15.64 19.32
C GLY A 172 10.26 16.73 18.35
N THR A 173 11.23 17.54 17.93
CA THR A 173 11.04 18.61 16.94
C THR A 173 11.96 18.40 15.76
N THR A 174 11.53 18.83 14.57
CA THR A 174 12.40 18.79 13.39
C THR A 174 13.56 19.78 13.51
N ASP A 175 14.71 19.38 12.98
CA ASP A 175 15.91 20.22 12.89
C ASP A 175 15.84 21.23 11.71
N SER A 176 16.94 21.94 11.45
CA SER A 176 17.05 22.91 10.34
C SER A 176 16.92 22.30 8.95
N THR A 177 17.02 20.98 8.82
CA THR A 177 16.80 20.23 7.58
C THR A 177 15.37 19.71 7.45
N GLY A 178 14.53 19.96 8.46
CA GLY A 178 13.18 19.41 8.57
C GLY A 178 13.17 17.95 9.01
N THR A 179 14.27 17.44 9.55
CA THR A 179 14.42 16.02 9.90
C THR A 179 14.18 15.80 11.39
N ILE A 180 13.56 14.67 11.72
CA ILE A 180 13.49 14.15 13.09
C ILE A 180 13.75 12.64 13.11
N ILE A 181 14.58 12.21 14.06
CA ILE A 181 14.95 10.80 14.24
C ILE A 181 13.95 10.13 15.19
N ILE A 182 13.42 8.99 14.76
CA ILE A 182 12.52 8.16 15.56
C ILE A 182 13.34 7.14 16.36
N PRO A 183 13.16 7.07 17.69
CA PRO A 183 13.98 6.25 18.55
C PRO A 183 13.88 4.76 18.18
N SER A 184 15.02 4.06 18.21
CA SER A 184 15.09 2.62 17.99
C SER A 184 14.52 1.79 19.13
N THR A 185 14.18 2.42 20.26
CA THR A 185 13.56 1.77 21.42
C THR A 185 12.06 1.52 21.25
N LEU A 186 11.42 2.02 20.18
CA LEU A 186 10.01 1.73 19.90
C LEU A 186 9.82 0.24 19.57
N GLN A 187 9.21 -0.47 20.51
CA GLN A 187 8.89 -1.89 20.38
C GLN A 187 7.89 -2.15 19.26
N ARG A 188 7.80 -3.42 18.83
CA ARG A 188 6.85 -3.89 17.82
C ARG A 188 5.40 -3.55 18.22
N ASN A 189 4.82 -2.54 17.60
CA ASN A 189 3.45 -2.11 17.88
C ASN A 189 2.89 -1.19 16.80
N CYS A 190 1.58 -0.91 16.87
CA CYS A 190 0.95 0.19 16.16
C CYS A 190 0.91 1.43 17.07
N TYR A 191 1.35 2.57 16.53
CA TYR A 191 1.45 3.85 17.21
C TYR A 191 0.60 4.89 16.48
N ASP A 192 0.01 5.79 17.25
CA ASP A 192 -0.50 7.05 16.71
C ASP A 192 0.66 8.04 16.57
N VAL A 193 0.80 8.63 15.39
CA VAL A 193 1.76 9.68 15.09
C VAL A 193 0.99 10.97 14.85
N GLU A 194 1.39 12.02 15.56
CA GLU A 194 0.83 13.35 15.41
C GLU A 194 1.94 14.33 15.03
N ILE A 195 1.74 15.06 13.93
CA ILE A 195 2.64 16.10 13.44
C ILE A 195 1.97 17.45 13.70
N ASN A 196 2.63 18.29 14.48
CA ASN A 196 2.14 19.55 15.00
C ASN A 196 3.07 20.71 14.60
N PRO A 197 2.77 21.40 13.50
CA PRO A 197 3.48 22.62 13.13
C PRO A 197 3.20 23.75 14.14
N HIS A 198 4.22 24.49 14.56
CA HIS A 198 4.00 25.68 15.40
C HIS A 198 3.38 26.85 14.64
N ASN A 199 3.58 26.92 13.33
CA ASN A 199 3.03 27.98 12.51
C ASN A 199 1.57 27.66 12.16
N VAL A 200 0.66 28.50 12.63
CA VAL A 200 -0.80 28.38 12.49
C VAL A 200 -1.29 28.31 11.05
N GLN A 201 -0.48 28.71 10.06
CA GLN A 201 -0.82 28.57 8.64
C GLN A 201 -0.84 27.11 8.17
N TYR A 202 -0.28 26.18 8.96
CA TYR A 202 -0.24 24.76 8.66
C TYR A 202 -1.20 23.97 9.55
N GLN A 203 -1.68 22.84 9.04
CA GLN A 203 -2.56 21.93 9.76
C GLN A 203 -1.77 20.83 10.46
N SER A 204 -2.22 20.47 11.66
CA SER A 204 -1.77 19.24 12.32
C SER A 204 -2.29 18.02 11.56
N SER A 205 -1.53 16.93 11.59
CA SER A 205 -1.96 15.66 11.01
C SER A 205 -1.77 14.53 12.00
N LYS A 206 -2.72 13.58 12.03
CA LYS A 206 -2.67 12.39 12.87
C LYS A 206 -2.92 11.16 12.02
N PHE A 207 -2.05 10.16 12.14
CA PHE A 207 -2.14 8.90 11.42
C PHE A 207 -1.50 7.77 12.24
N ARG A 208 -1.70 6.52 11.82
CA ARG A 208 -1.13 5.35 12.49
C ARG A 208 0.09 4.85 11.74
N MET A 209 1.05 4.29 12.48
CA MET A 209 2.20 3.59 11.91
C MET A 209 2.59 2.38 12.76
N ILE A 210 3.20 1.39 12.14
CA ILE A 210 3.65 0.15 12.73
C ILE A 210 5.18 0.18 12.89
N SER A 211 5.67 0.06 14.11
CA SER A 211 7.06 -0.35 14.34
C SER A 211 7.15 -1.87 14.17
N PHE A 212 8.04 -2.34 13.31
CA PHE A 212 8.26 -3.76 13.05
C PHE A 212 9.76 -4.04 12.99
N GLU A 213 10.22 -5.00 13.81
CA GLU A 213 11.63 -5.19 14.20
C GLU A 213 12.62 -5.28 13.03
N ASN A 214 12.21 -5.83 11.89
CA ASN A 214 13.08 -6.07 10.73
C ASN A 214 12.70 -5.26 9.48
N ARG A 215 11.81 -4.27 9.60
CA ARG A 215 11.36 -3.44 8.47
C ARG A 215 11.23 -1.98 8.89
N ARG A 216 12.38 -1.30 8.99
CA ARG A 216 12.42 0.16 9.14
C ARG A 216 12.92 0.80 7.86
N ILE A 217 12.08 1.65 7.28
CA ILE A 217 12.47 2.48 6.14
C ILE A 217 13.47 3.52 6.65
N GLU A 218 14.56 3.74 5.91
CA GLU A 218 15.58 4.72 6.29
C GLU A 218 15.00 6.11 6.53
N SER A 219 14.08 6.55 5.67
CA SER A 219 13.39 7.82 5.84
C SER A 219 12.03 7.83 5.15
N SER A 220 11.09 8.59 5.70
CA SER A 220 9.84 8.93 5.01
C SER A 220 9.65 10.44 5.01
N THR A 221 9.34 11.01 3.84
CA THR A 221 8.92 12.41 3.73
C THR A 221 7.42 12.52 3.97
N HIS A 222 7.05 13.35 4.94
CA HIS A 222 5.66 13.72 5.22
C HIS A 222 5.42 15.16 4.81
N PHE A 223 4.37 15.37 4.00
CA PHE A 223 3.97 16.70 3.55
C PHE A 223 2.85 17.23 4.42
N VAL A 224 3.12 18.37 5.06
CA VAL A 224 2.18 19.09 5.91
C VAL A 224 1.39 20.06 5.05
N CYS A 225 0.06 19.94 5.13
CA CYS A 225 -0.85 20.81 4.42
C CYS A 225 -0.95 22.19 5.10
N ARG A 226 -1.23 23.22 4.30
CA ARG A 226 -1.67 24.51 4.85
C ARG A 226 -3.10 24.42 5.37
N GLN A 227 -3.51 25.40 6.17
CA GLN A 227 -4.91 25.57 6.53
C GLN A 227 -5.76 25.69 5.26
N MET A 228 -6.79 24.86 5.19
CA MET A 228 -7.70 24.73 4.06
C MET A 228 -9.14 24.98 4.49
N GLN A 229 -9.92 25.55 3.57
CA GLN A 229 -11.38 25.65 3.71
C GLN A 229 -12.04 24.29 3.43
N ASP A 230 -13.27 24.09 3.88
CA ASP A 230 -13.99 22.81 3.79
C ASP A 230 -14.16 22.29 2.35
N ASP A 231 -14.09 23.16 1.36
CA ASP A 231 -14.20 22.84 -0.06
C ASP A 231 -12.84 22.70 -0.76
N GLN A 232 -11.74 22.82 -0.03
CA GLN A 232 -10.40 22.66 -0.59
C GLN A 232 -9.86 21.24 -0.39
N LEU A 233 -9.24 20.75 -1.46
CA LEU A 233 -8.52 19.49 -1.53
C LEU A 233 -7.10 19.76 -2.04
N GLU A 234 -6.12 19.16 -1.38
CA GLU A 234 -4.73 19.15 -1.80
C GLU A 234 -4.31 17.70 -2.08
N ILE A 235 -3.76 17.46 -3.27
CA ILE A 235 -3.34 16.15 -3.76
C ILE A 235 -1.85 16.22 -4.05
N VAL A 236 -1.03 15.52 -3.27
CA VAL A 236 0.44 15.54 -3.36
C VAL A 236 0.92 14.20 -3.90
N LEU A 237 1.49 14.19 -5.10
CA LEU A 237 2.14 13.05 -5.71
C LEU A 237 3.64 13.08 -5.40
N LYS A 238 4.19 11.96 -4.93
CA LYS A 238 5.64 11.69 -4.86
C LYS A 238 5.93 10.31 -5.45
N TRP A 239 7.15 10.06 -5.88
CA TRP A 239 7.55 8.74 -6.38
C TRP A 239 8.99 8.41 -6.03
N GLY A 240 9.37 7.15 -6.21
CA GLY A 240 10.73 6.69 -5.99
C GLY A 240 11.64 7.01 -7.17
N SER A 241 12.95 6.82 -6.99
CA SER A 241 13.99 7.16 -7.99
C SER A 241 13.94 6.37 -9.29
N ASN A 242 13.06 5.36 -9.38
CA ASN A 242 12.98 4.48 -10.55
C ASN A 242 12.25 5.16 -11.73
N ALA A 243 11.24 5.99 -11.46
CA ALA A 243 10.60 6.79 -12.50
C ALA A 243 11.24 8.19 -12.52
N LYS A 244 11.66 8.67 -13.69
CA LYS A 244 12.23 10.02 -13.79
C LYS A 244 11.17 11.12 -13.71
N ASP A 245 9.99 10.82 -14.25
CA ASP A 245 8.95 11.81 -14.48
C ASP A 245 7.56 11.16 -14.45
N LEU A 246 6.77 11.56 -13.45
CA LEU A 246 5.35 11.27 -13.31
C LEU A 246 4.58 12.57 -13.18
N ASP A 247 3.53 12.74 -13.99
CA ASP A 247 2.69 13.93 -13.94
C ASP A 247 1.40 13.70 -13.14
N SER A 248 0.98 14.73 -12.42
CA SER A 248 -0.35 14.88 -11.87
C SER A 248 -1.36 15.37 -12.91
N HIS A 249 -2.46 14.63 -13.08
CA HIS A 249 -3.57 15.01 -13.94
C HIS A 249 -4.87 15.10 -13.13
N LEU A 250 -5.51 16.27 -13.13
CA LEU A 250 -6.86 16.46 -12.59
C LEU A 250 -7.81 16.85 -13.72
N PHE A 251 -8.74 15.96 -14.04
CA PHE A 251 -9.83 16.21 -14.99
C PHE A 251 -11.07 16.69 -14.25
N VAL A 252 -11.82 17.60 -14.87
CA VAL A 252 -13.07 18.15 -14.35
C VAL A 252 -14.18 17.90 -15.37
N SER A 253 -15.38 17.57 -14.89
CA SER A 253 -16.52 17.18 -15.74
C SER A 253 -16.99 18.26 -16.72
N ASP A 254 -16.62 19.52 -16.49
CA ASP A 254 -16.90 20.64 -17.40
C ASP A 254 -15.84 20.83 -18.50
N GLY A 255 -14.89 19.89 -18.62
CA GLY A 255 -13.84 19.88 -19.65
C GLY A 255 -12.54 20.57 -19.24
N ARG A 256 -12.44 21.09 -18.00
CA ARG A 256 -11.15 21.56 -17.49
C ARG A 256 -10.22 20.39 -17.19
N HIS A 257 -8.93 20.65 -17.35
CA HIS A 257 -7.88 19.66 -17.16
C HIS A 257 -6.62 20.37 -16.66
N ILE A 258 -6.19 20.02 -15.45
CA ILE A 258 -5.00 20.56 -14.80
C ILE A 258 -3.88 19.54 -14.88
N PHE A 259 -2.79 19.94 -15.52
CA PHE A 259 -1.59 19.14 -15.73
C PHE A 259 -0.43 20.05 -16.18
N TYR A 260 0.76 19.51 -16.45
CA TYR A 260 1.96 20.30 -16.73
C TYR A 260 1.81 21.41 -17.79
N LYS A 261 1.00 21.23 -18.86
CA LYS A 261 0.76 22.29 -19.86
C LYS A 261 -0.26 23.33 -19.43
N ARG A 262 -1.21 22.96 -18.58
CA ARG A 262 -2.28 23.82 -18.07
C ARG A 262 -2.28 23.75 -16.55
N LYS A 263 -1.30 24.42 -15.95
CA LYS A 263 -1.03 24.34 -14.50
C LYS A 263 -2.06 25.04 -13.63
N SER A 264 -2.96 25.85 -14.19
CA SER A 264 -4.00 26.49 -13.38
C SER A 264 -5.26 26.81 -14.17
N ASP A 265 -6.34 26.91 -13.41
CA ASP A 265 -7.57 27.59 -13.76
C ASP A 265 -8.04 28.44 -12.57
N THR A 266 -9.30 28.87 -12.57
CA THR A 266 -9.89 29.69 -11.49
C THR A 266 -9.95 28.99 -10.13
N ASN A 267 -10.15 27.68 -10.09
CA ASN A 267 -10.42 26.91 -8.88
C ASN A 267 -9.43 25.77 -8.63
N ALA A 268 -8.45 25.56 -9.50
CA ALA A 268 -7.45 24.51 -9.38
C ALA A 268 -6.08 24.96 -9.88
N SER A 269 -5.02 24.48 -9.24
CA SER A 269 -3.64 24.79 -9.60
C SER A 269 -2.69 23.64 -9.28
N LEU A 270 -1.75 23.39 -10.17
CA LEU A 270 -0.55 22.58 -9.98
C LEU A 270 0.61 23.51 -9.56
N ASP A 271 1.24 23.24 -8.42
CA ASP A 271 2.25 24.10 -7.81
C ASP A 271 3.60 24.09 -8.55
N CYS A 272 4.04 22.91 -8.96
CA CYS A 272 5.31 22.65 -9.60
C CYS A 272 5.16 21.44 -10.52
N ASP A 273 5.98 21.42 -11.55
CA ASP A 273 6.09 20.38 -12.56
C ASP A 273 7.51 19.86 -12.45
N VAL A 274 7.66 18.68 -11.85
CA VAL A 274 8.97 18.16 -11.43
C VAL A 274 9.42 17.13 -12.45
N THR A 275 9.96 17.62 -13.56
CA THR A 275 10.42 16.80 -14.70
C THR A 275 11.70 16.00 -14.43
N SER A 276 12.26 16.11 -13.22
CA SER A 276 13.44 15.34 -12.78
C SER A 276 13.46 15.20 -11.26
N GLY A 277 13.41 13.97 -10.74
CA GLY A 277 13.50 13.68 -9.31
C GLY A 277 12.35 12.81 -8.80
N ASN A 278 12.04 12.91 -7.51
CA ASN A 278 11.10 12.05 -6.77
C ASN A 278 9.78 12.78 -6.42
N GLY A 279 9.42 13.81 -7.19
CA GLY A 279 8.40 14.80 -6.82
C GLY A 279 8.84 15.74 -5.67
N PRO A 280 7.90 16.42 -4.98
CA PRO A 280 6.46 16.30 -5.14
C PRO A 280 5.89 17.13 -6.28
N GLU A 281 4.74 16.71 -6.80
CA GLU A 281 3.80 17.55 -7.53
C GLU A 281 2.52 17.70 -6.72
N THR A 282 2.02 18.92 -6.54
CA THR A 282 0.82 19.17 -5.76
C THR A 282 -0.26 19.88 -6.57
N ILE A 283 -1.42 19.25 -6.65
CA ILE A 283 -2.65 19.89 -7.10
C ILE A 283 -3.43 20.42 -5.91
N LYS A 284 -3.78 21.70 -5.95
CA LYS A 284 -4.76 22.33 -5.05
C LYS A 284 -6.02 22.60 -5.83
N VAL A 285 -7.17 22.20 -5.32
CA VAL A 285 -8.47 22.43 -5.96
C VAL A 285 -9.52 22.83 -4.93
N LYS A 286 -10.30 23.85 -5.29
CA LYS A 286 -11.56 24.20 -4.65
C LYS A 286 -12.67 23.45 -5.37
N LEU A 287 -13.28 22.49 -4.68
CA LEU A 287 -14.34 21.64 -5.21
C LEU A 287 -15.62 22.45 -5.42
N GLU A 288 -16.15 22.38 -6.63
CA GLU A 288 -17.34 23.10 -7.04
C GLU A 288 -18.55 22.17 -7.04
N PRO A 289 -19.71 22.59 -6.47
CA PRO A 289 -20.93 21.82 -6.53
C PRO A 289 -21.31 21.46 -7.98
N LYS A 290 -21.89 20.26 -8.16
CA LYS A 290 -22.31 19.68 -9.45
C LYS A 290 -21.18 19.27 -10.40
N LEU A 291 -19.92 19.56 -10.07
CA LEU A 291 -18.78 19.05 -10.83
C LEU A 291 -18.28 17.72 -10.27
N LYS A 292 -17.73 16.90 -11.15
CA LYS A 292 -16.98 15.70 -10.79
C LYS A 292 -15.54 15.89 -11.21
N TYR A 293 -14.64 15.26 -10.47
CA TYR A 293 -13.21 15.31 -10.74
C TYR A 293 -12.65 13.90 -10.83
N VAL A 294 -11.63 13.71 -11.66
CA VAL A 294 -10.84 12.47 -11.72
C VAL A 294 -9.38 12.84 -11.57
N TYR A 295 -8.71 12.22 -10.60
CA TYR A 295 -7.27 12.36 -10.43
C TYR A 295 -6.56 11.11 -10.93
N ALA A 296 -5.56 11.31 -11.80
CA ALA A 296 -4.74 10.26 -12.35
C ALA A 296 -3.25 10.65 -12.30
N VAL A 297 -2.40 9.64 -12.19
CA VAL A 297 -0.95 9.77 -12.32
C VAL A 297 -0.55 9.26 -13.68
N HIS A 298 0.15 10.10 -14.45
CA HIS A 298 0.62 9.76 -15.78
C HIS A 298 2.12 9.48 -15.75
N ARG A 299 2.52 8.40 -16.40
CA ARG A 299 3.92 8.12 -16.68
C ARG A 299 4.34 8.85 -17.95
N TYR A 300 4.95 10.01 -17.82
CA TYR A 300 5.51 10.73 -18.96
C TYR A 300 6.75 10.03 -19.52
N SER A 301 7.64 9.61 -18.62
CA SER A 301 8.92 8.96 -18.96
C SER A 301 8.75 7.47 -19.32
N LYS A 302 9.27 7.04 -20.47
CA LYS A 302 9.10 5.66 -20.97
C LYS A 302 10.09 4.63 -20.41
N GLU A 303 11.01 5.06 -19.55
CA GLU A 303 12.19 4.25 -19.17
C GLU A 303 11.85 3.10 -18.22
N GLU A 304 10.87 3.27 -17.34
CA GLU A 304 10.45 2.25 -16.37
C GLU A 304 8.94 2.08 -16.36
N GLN A 305 8.46 0.91 -15.94
CA GLN A 305 7.02 0.66 -15.81
C GLN A 305 6.41 1.55 -14.74
N LEU A 306 5.20 2.08 -14.99
CA LEU A 306 4.50 2.95 -14.05
C LEU A 306 4.36 2.28 -12.68
N THR A 307 4.04 0.98 -12.64
CA THR A 307 3.85 0.20 -11.41
C THR A 307 5.15 -0.06 -10.62
N LYS A 308 6.32 0.20 -11.21
CA LYS A 308 7.63 0.14 -10.54
C LYS A 308 8.13 1.48 -10.02
N SER A 309 7.35 2.55 -10.24
CA SER A 309 7.71 3.92 -9.84
C SER A 309 7.74 4.13 -8.32
N GLY A 310 7.00 3.33 -7.55
CA GLY A 310 6.80 3.59 -6.12
C GLY A 310 6.00 4.86 -5.86
N ALA A 311 5.13 5.28 -6.80
CA ALA A 311 4.28 6.45 -6.64
C ALA A 311 3.37 6.35 -5.40
N ILE A 312 3.27 7.45 -4.67
CA ILE A 312 2.44 7.64 -3.50
C ILE A 312 1.70 8.97 -3.66
N VAL A 313 0.38 8.95 -3.50
CA VAL A 313 -0.50 10.11 -3.57
C VAL A 313 -1.09 10.36 -2.19
N THR A 314 -0.90 11.57 -1.69
CA THR A 314 -1.42 12.03 -0.40
C THR A 314 -2.55 13.02 -0.63
N PHE A 315 -3.71 12.78 -0.04
CA PHE A 315 -4.88 13.65 -0.08
C PHE A 315 -5.03 14.32 1.28
N ASN A 316 -5.01 15.66 1.29
CA ASN A 316 -5.36 16.47 2.45
C ASN A 316 -6.67 17.21 2.14
N SER A 317 -7.61 17.25 3.08
CA SER A 317 -8.90 17.92 2.88
C SER A 317 -9.32 18.78 4.08
N GLY A 318 -9.91 19.94 3.82
CA GLY A 318 -10.37 20.86 4.87
C GLY A 318 -11.71 20.48 5.50
N GLY A 319 -12.53 19.66 4.82
CA GLY A 319 -13.89 19.32 5.28
C GLY A 319 -14.63 18.29 4.41
N VAL A 320 -13.90 17.33 3.83
CA VAL A 320 -14.51 16.22 3.07
C VAL A 320 -15.15 15.21 4.04
N SER A 321 -16.48 15.07 3.97
CA SER A 321 -17.32 14.42 4.98
C SER A 321 -17.06 12.92 5.24
N ASN A 322 -16.43 12.17 4.31
CA ASN A 322 -16.32 10.70 4.38
C ASN A 322 -14.90 10.16 4.26
N THR A 323 -13.88 11.02 4.23
CA THR A 323 -12.47 10.61 4.30
C THR A 323 -11.84 11.22 5.54
N LEU A 324 -10.87 10.52 6.12
CA LEU A 324 -9.96 11.15 7.08
C LEU A 324 -9.41 12.45 6.46
N PRO A 325 -9.15 13.50 7.26
CA PRO A 325 -8.58 14.77 6.76
C PRO A 325 -7.26 14.56 6.01
N HIS A 326 -6.65 13.38 6.18
CA HIS A 326 -5.43 12.92 5.55
C HIS A 326 -5.59 11.46 5.07
N ARG A 327 -5.30 11.18 3.79
CA ARG A 327 -5.29 9.81 3.23
C ARG A 327 -4.11 9.61 2.28
N ILE A 328 -3.44 8.47 2.39
CA ILE A 328 -2.31 8.08 1.55
C ILE A 328 -2.73 6.89 0.68
N VAL A 329 -2.42 6.93 -0.61
CA VAL A 329 -2.66 5.86 -1.57
C VAL A 329 -1.36 5.57 -2.31
N GLN A 330 -0.98 4.30 -2.42
CA GLN A 330 0.19 3.88 -3.18
C GLN A 330 -0.22 3.24 -4.49
N ILE A 331 0.62 3.40 -5.51
CA ILE A 331 0.45 2.64 -6.74
C ILE A 331 0.45 1.13 -6.47
N PRO A 332 -0.52 0.39 -7.02
CA PRO A 332 -0.50 -1.06 -6.97
C PRO A 332 0.79 -1.64 -7.56
N VAL A 333 1.45 -2.53 -6.82
CA VAL A 333 2.62 -3.27 -7.30
C VAL A 333 2.11 -4.41 -8.16
N ILE A 334 1.86 -4.13 -9.43
CA ILE A 334 1.25 -5.06 -10.36
C ILE A 334 1.99 -5.02 -11.71
N ASN A 335 2.06 -6.12 -12.42
CA ASN A 335 2.62 -6.21 -13.77
C ASN A 335 1.62 -5.69 -14.80
N ARG A 336 1.69 -4.38 -15.07
CA ARG A 336 1.00 -3.68 -16.16
C ARG A 336 2.02 -2.97 -17.04
N PRO A 337 2.80 -3.72 -17.85
CA PRO A 337 3.88 -3.14 -18.66
C PRO A 337 3.39 -2.07 -19.65
N GLU A 338 2.13 -2.18 -20.09
CA GLU A 338 1.47 -1.32 -21.05
C GLU A 338 0.84 -0.05 -20.46
N ALA A 339 0.72 0.04 -19.13
CA ALA A 339 0.03 1.15 -18.47
C ALA A 339 0.82 2.46 -18.55
N ASN A 340 0.12 3.51 -18.98
CA ASN A 340 0.61 4.88 -18.97
C ASN A 340 -0.07 5.74 -17.91
N PHE A 341 -1.28 5.38 -17.49
CA PHE A 341 -2.02 6.07 -16.45
C PHE A 341 -2.40 5.13 -15.32
N TRP A 342 -2.29 5.63 -14.10
CA TRP A 342 -2.91 5.07 -12.90
C TRP A 342 -4.03 6.02 -12.47
N VAL A 343 -5.28 5.57 -12.59
CA VAL A 343 -6.44 6.37 -12.18
C VAL A 343 -6.70 6.11 -10.71
N VAL A 344 -6.44 7.12 -9.89
CA VAL A 344 -6.38 6.95 -8.43
C VAL A 344 -7.77 7.07 -7.82
N CYS A 345 -8.55 8.08 -8.23
CA CYS A 345 -9.86 8.33 -7.65
C CYS A 345 -10.77 9.19 -8.52
N GLN A 346 -12.05 9.14 -8.17
CA GLN A 346 -13.06 10.08 -8.60
C GLN A 346 -13.59 10.87 -7.39
N ILE A 347 -13.80 12.17 -7.54
CA ILE A 347 -14.27 13.07 -6.49
C ILE A 347 -15.58 13.72 -6.94
N ASP A 348 -16.58 13.73 -6.07
CA ASP A 348 -17.85 14.43 -6.31
C ASP A 348 -17.81 15.80 -5.61
N GLY A 349 -17.89 16.89 -6.37
CA GLY A 349 -17.78 18.24 -5.82
C GLY A 349 -18.97 18.69 -4.97
N SER A 350 -20.12 18.02 -5.07
CA SER A 350 -21.31 18.35 -4.27
C SER A 350 -21.26 17.70 -2.88
N THR A 351 -20.96 16.40 -2.85
CA THR A 351 -20.89 15.60 -1.61
C THR A 351 -19.50 15.61 -1.00
N LYS A 352 -18.50 16.06 -1.76
CA LYS A 352 -17.07 16.03 -1.47
C LYS A 352 -16.50 14.61 -1.36
N ASN A 353 -17.28 13.57 -1.61
CA ASN A 353 -16.85 12.18 -1.46
C ASN A 353 -15.75 11.81 -2.45
N ILE A 354 -14.74 11.06 -1.98
CA ILE A 354 -13.67 10.52 -2.81
C ILE A 354 -13.83 9.00 -2.92
N LYS A 355 -14.06 8.53 -4.14
CA LYS A 355 -14.09 7.10 -4.50
C LYS A 355 -12.72 6.72 -5.04
N PHE A 356 -11.97 5.94 -4.27
CA PHE A 356 -10.68 5.41 -4.68
C PHE A 356 -10.85 4.15 -5.54
N PHE A 357 -10.01 4.02 -6.56
CA PHE A 357 -9.89 2.80 -7.34
C PHE A 357 -8.68 2.01 -6.86
N GLU A 358 -8.83 0.70 -6.71
CA GLU A 358 -7.73 -0.16 -6.26
C GLU A 358 -6.75 -0.42 -7.42
N ASP A 359 -7.24 -0.93 -8.55
CA ASP A 359 -6.41 -1.50 -9.61
C ASP A 359 -6.77 -0.95 -11.01
N LYS A 360 -6.92 0.38 -11.11
CA LYS A 360 -7.39 1.03 -12.34
C LYS A 360 -6.25 1.67 -13.13
N PHE A 361 -5.90 1.05 -14.25
CA PHE A 361 -4.83 1.48 -15.14
C PHE A 361 -5.34 1.61 -16.57
N GLU A 362 -4.79 2.57 -17.31
CA GLU A 362 -5.19 2.86 -18.69
C GLU A 362 -3.95 3.07 -19.59
N ASN A 363 -4.12 2.77 -20.88
CA ASN A 363 -3.03 2.71 -21.87
C ASN A 363 -3.07 3.86 -22.88
N HIS A 364 -3.71 4.97 -22.51
CA HIS A 364 -3.81 6.14 -23.37
C HIS A 364 -2.43 6.68 -23.76
N ASN A 365 -2.31 7.20 -24.99
CA ASN A 365 -1.08 7.83 -25.45
C ASN A 365 -0.88 9.18 -24.74
N ASN A 366 0.38 9.61 -24.55
CA ASN A 366 0.75 10.86 -23.87
C ASN A 366 0.06 12.12 -24.43
N TYR A 367 -0.43 12.08 -25.68
CA TYR A 367 -1.11 13.18 -26.37
C TYR A 367 -2.64 13.16 -26.24
N GLU A 368 -3.22 12.10 -25.70
CA GLU A 368 -4.68 11.88 -25.63
C GLU A 368 -5.20 11.84 -24.19
N SER A 369 -4.46 12.39 -23.24
CA SER A 369 -4.86 12.43 -21.82
C SER A 369 -6.26 13.00 -21.59
N ASN A 370 -6.71 13.96 -22.41
CA ASN A 370 -8.08 14.49 -22.34
C ASN A 370 -9.18 13.41 -22.52
N LYS A 371 -8.94 12.39 -23.36
CA LYS A 371 -9.90 11.31 -23.60
C LYS A 371 -10.18 10.50 -22.33
N LEU A 372 -9.18 10.37 -21.46
CA LEU A 372 -9.33 9.72 -20.17
C LEU A 372 -10.38 10.44 -19.31
N GLY A 373 -10.39 11.78 -19.29
CA GLY A 373 -11.42 12.53 -18.56
C GLY A 373 -12.81 12.27 -19.11
N GLU A 374 -12.97 12.32 -20.44
CA GLU A 374 -14.26 12.10 -21.11
C GLU A 374 -14.86 10.73 -20.80
N GLU A 375 -14.04 9.68 -20.81
CA GLU A 375 -14.46 8.31 -20.49
C GLU A 375 -15.10 8.21 -19.10
N TYR A 376 -14.58 8.92 -18.10
CA TYR A 376 -15.05 8.78 -16.71
C TYR A 376 -16.23 9.68 -16.35
N PHE A 377 -16.57 10.64 -17.21
CA PHE A 377 -17.71 11.54 -17.00
C PHE A 377 -18.91 11.24 -17.89
N TYR A 378 -18.69 10.63 -19.07
CA TYR A 378 -19.71 10.47 -20.10
C TYR A 378 -19.93 9.02 -20.57
N SER A 379 -19.28 8.02 -19.96
CA SER A 379 -19.67 6.60 -20.07
C SER A 379 -20.66 6.20 -18.98
#